data_AF-A0A0G4N6F4-F1
#
_entry.id   AF-A0A0G4N6F4-F1
#
_cell.length_a   1.000
_cell.length_b   1.000
_cell.length_c   1.000
_cell.angle_alpha   90.00
_cell.angle_beta   90.00
_cell.angle_gamma   90.00
#
_symmetry.space_group_name_H-M   'P 1'
#
loop_
_entity.id
_entity.type
_entity.pdbx_description
1 polymer ?
#
loop_
_entity_poly.entity_id
_entity_poly.type
_entity_poly.pdbx_seq_one_letter_code
_entity_poly.pdbx_strand_id
1 'polypeptide(L)'
;MLSGRSSKQLWNLYHNIRSARHRIFALPTSRGRQFASVASGLRPFDVVVVGGGHAGTEACAAAARAGAKTALVTPKIDNLGTCSCNPSFGGIGKGVIIRELDALDGLAGRVIDKAGIHFQTLNRRKGPAVWGPRAQIDRDLYKKHMREELEGHPNLSIIVGSVSDVVLCSQEDPTTGAHSRITGVKLDSGEILPTTQVIITTGTFLSAMVHHLLGINNGRVDLNDVPDIRPELKEIVLSQDQDPFFKKNMYMNFGDLGGNIKDYVGQYQSKTQNNANIESISDMKRFIEEYPEFRKLSGNVSKHVTLVSELSRRVGAENLLEVSELEQSLACSDNHATDLKV
;
A
#
# COMPACT_ATOMS: atom_id res chain seq x y z
N MET A 1 -35.45 38.18 15.35
CA MET A 1 -35.65 38.98 14.12
C MET A 1 -35.31 38.12 12.92
N LEU A 2 -36.32 37.42 12.41
CA LEU A 2 -36.28 36.63 11.19
C LEU A 2 -37.02 37.46 10.12
N SER A 3 -36.30 37.89 9.08
CA SER A 3 -36.87 38.50 7.88
C SER A 3 -36.02 38.00 6.71
N GLY A 4 -36.47 37.07 5.88
CA GLY A 4 -37.64 37.26 5.04
C GLY A 4 -37.19 37.86 3.70
N ARG A 5 -36.41 37.11 2.91
CA ARG A 5 -36.20 37.40 1.48
C ARG A 5 -36.57 36.17 0.67
N SER A 6 -37.49 36.39 -0.26
CA SER A 6 -38.20 35.38 -1.04
C SER A 6 -37.34 34.76 -2.14
N SER A 7 -37.63 33.49 -2.42
CA SER A 7 -37.12 32.57 -3.46
C SER A 7 -37.28 33.03 -4.93
N LYS A 8 -37.55 34.31 -5.20
CA LYS A 8 -37.62 34.88 -6.57
C LYS A 8 -36.40 35.74 -6.97
N GLN A 9 -35.45 35.98 -6.07
CA GLN A 9 -34.25 36.77 -6.36
C GLN A 9 -32.98 35.95 -6.67
N LEU A 10 -32.98 34.64 -6.42
CA LEU A 10 -31.82 33.76 -6.71
C LEU A 10 -31.89 33.10 -8.10
N TRP A 11 -33.02 33.18 -8.80
CA TRP A 11 -33.18 32.59 -10.14
C TRP A 11 -32.70 33.51 -11.28
N ASN A 12 -32.65 34.84 -11.05
CA ASN A 12 -32.24 35.82 -12.06
C ASN A 12 -30.72 36.07 -12.14
N LEU A 13 -29.91 35.47 -11.26
CA LEU A 13 -28.44 35.58 -11.31
C LEU A 13 -27.79 34.46 -12.16
N TYR A 14 -28.54 33.42 -12.54
CA TYR A 14 -28.01 32.26 -13.26
C TYR A 14 -28.14 32.36 -14.79
N HIS A 15 -28.79 33.40 -15.33
CA HIS A 15 -29.09 33.51 -16.76
C HIS A 15 -28.51 34.73 -17.49
N ASN A 16 -27.66 35.55 -16.86
CA ASN A 16 -27.14 36.78 -17.49
C ASN A 16 -25.61 36.93 -17.54
N ILE A 17 -24.85 35.84 -17.52
CA ILE A 17 -23.39 35.86 -17.85
C ILE A 17 -23.13 34.91 -19.02
N ARG A 18 -23.88 35.11 -20.11
CA ARG A 18 -23.63 34.49 -21.40
C ARG A 18 -24.07 35.41 -22.54
N SER A 19 -23.45 36.59 -22.67
CA SER A 19 -23.37 37.28 -23.97
C SER A 19 -22.41 38.48 -23.91
N ALA A 20 -21.14 38.26 -24.24
CA ALA A 20 -20.27 39.28 -24.81
C ALA A 20 -19.21 38.60 -25.71
N ARG A 21 -19.62 38.53 -26.97
CA ARG A 21 -18.97 38.15 -28.22
C ARG A 21 -17.45 38.37 -28.40
N HIS A 22 -16.88 37.40 -29.13
CA HIS A 22 -15.92 37.50 -30.24
C HIS A 22 -14.50 38.07 -30.02
N ARG A 23 -13.51 37.16 -30.02
CA ARG A 23 -12.37 37.22 -30.96
C ARG A 23 -12.10 35.83 -31.54
N ILE A 24 -12.25 35.75 -32.86
CA ILE A 24 -12.00 34.60 -33.71
C ILE A 24 -10.49 34.58 -33.98
N PHE A 25 -9.78 33.52 -33.59
CA PHE A 25 -8.46 33.22 -34.13
C PHE A 25 -8.63 32.23 -35.28
N ALA A 26 -8.12 32.63 -36.45
CA ALA A 26 -8.14 31.87 -37.67
C ALA A 26 -7.30 30.59 -37.54
N LEU A 27 -7.89 29.44 -37.86
CA LEU A 27 -7.18 28.19 -38.08
C LEU A 27 -6.63 28.17 -39.51
N PRO A 28 -5.37 27.76 -39.75
CA PRO A 28 -4.91 27.53 -41.10
C PRO A 28 -5.58 26.26 -41.65
N THR A 29 -6.23 26.43 -42.79
CA THR A 29 -6.76 25.36 -43.62
C THR A 29 -5.62 24.62 -44.32
N SER A 30 -5.33 23.39 -43.90
CA SER A 30 -4.73 22.39 -44.78
C SER A 30 -5.61 21.14 -44.80
N ARG A 31 -6.25 20.92 -45.95
CA ARG A 31 -7.01 19.70 -46.25
C ARG A 31 -6.07 18.50 -46.26
N GLY A 32 -6.21 17.63 -45.27
CA GLY A 32 -5.79 16.24 -45.34
C GLY A 32 -6.91 15.40 -44.73
N ARG A 33 -7.60 14.59 -45.54
CA ARG A 33 -8.49 13.55 -45.01
C ARG A 33 -7.62 12.55 -44.26
N GLN A 34 -7.59 12.61 -42.93
CA GLN A 34 -7.08 11.50 -42.13
C GLN A 34 -8.22 10.51 -41.95
N PHE A 35 -8.10 9.36 -42.60
CA PHE A 35 -8.90 8.19 -42.29
C PHE A 35 -8.66 7.84 -40.81
N ALA A 36 -9.73 7.59 -40.05
CA ALA A 36 -9.62 7.01 -38.73
C ALA A 36 -9.08 5.57 -38.89
N SER A 37 -7.76 5.40 -38.81
CA SER A 37 -7.21 4.09 -38.53
C SER A 37 -7.52 3.79 -37.08
N VAL A 38 -8.27 2.72 -36.83
CA VAL A 38 -8.30 2.10 -35.51
C VAL A 38 -6.89 1.58 -35.29
N ALA A 39 -6.04 2.37 -34.65
CA ALA A 39 -4.67 1.98 -34.36
C ALA A 39 -4.73 0.82 -33.38
N SER A 40 -4.47 -0.39 -33.88
CA SER A 40 -4.26 -1.63 -33.12
C SER A 40 -2.99 -1.59 -32.24
N GLY A 41 -2.62 -0.44 -31.69
CA GLY A 41 -1.32 -0.22 -31.06
C GLY A 41 -1.16 1.03 -30.20
N LEU A 42 -2.24 1.66 -29.72
CA LEU A 42 -2.13 2.68 -28.67
C LEU A 42 -1.84 2.00 -27.33
N ARG A 43 -0.57 1.71 -27.06
CA ARG A 43 -0.11 1.40 -25.69
C ARG A 43 -0.33 2.66 -24.83
N PRO A 44 -1.23 2.63 -23.83
CA PRO A 44 -1.48 3.80 -23.00
C PRO A 44 -0.28 4.10 -22.10
N PHE A 45 0.50 3.07 -21.74
CA PHE A 45 1.64 3.15 -20.85
C PHE A 45 2.84 2.38 -21.41
N ASP A 46 4.03 2.94 -21.21
CA ASP A 46 5.31 2.30 -21.51
C ASP A 46 5.80 1.47 -20.30
N VAL A 47 5.55 1.98 -19.10
CA VAL A 47 5.92 1.36 -17.82
C VAL A 47 4.70 1.30 -16.90
N VAL A 48 4.46 0.14 -16.30
CA VAL A 48 3.48 -0.01 -15.22
C VAL A 48 4.22 -0.35 -13.93
N VAL A 49 3.99 0.43 -12.89
CA VAL A 49 4.53 0.20 -11.55
C VAL A 49 3.42 -0.34 -10.66
N VAL A 50 3.66 -1.47 -10.02
CA VAL A 50 2.68 -2.17 -9.19
C VAL A 50 2.99 -1.93 -7.71
N GLY A 51 2.19 -1.09 -7.06
CA GLY A 51 2.29 -0.77 -5.63
C GLY A 51 2.95 0.57 -5.35
N GLY A 52 2.25 1.45 -4.63
CA GLY A 52 2.69 2.83 -4.31
C GLY A 52 3.44 2.99 -2.99
N GLY A 53 4.25 2.00 -2.61
CA GLY A 53 5.19 2.12 -1.47
C GLY A 53 6.41 2.98 -1.81
N HIS A 54 7.36 3.14 -0.88
CA HIS A 54 8.52 4.04 -1.08
C HIS A 54 9.35 3.70 -2.33
N ALA A 55 9.55 2.42 -2.63
CA ALA A 55 10.22 2.00 -3.87
C ALA A 55 9.37 2.32 -5.12
N GLY A 56 8.06 2.13 -5.04
CA GLY A 56 7.15 2.38 -6.16
C GLY A 56 7.02 3.86 -6.51
N THR A 57 7.00 4.73 -5.49
CA THR A 57 6.94 6.18 -5.70
C THR A 57 8.18 6.70 -6.42
N GLU A 58 9.37 6.21 -6.04
CA GLU A 58 10.63 6.57 -6.72
C GLU A 58 10.72 5.96 -8.12
N ALA A 59 10.32 4.70 -8.29
CA ALA A 59 10.30 4.05 -9.61
C ALA A 59 9.37 4.78 -10.59
N CYS A 60 8.20 5.21 -10.12
CA CYS A 60 7.27 6.00 -10.93
C CYS A 60 7.87 7.34 -11.36
N ALA A 61 8.42 8.08 -10.40
CA ALA A 61 9.02 9.38 -10.66
C ALA A 61 10.21 9.24 -11.63
N ALA A 62 11.07 8.25 -11.42
CA ALA A 62 12.22 7.99 -12.28
C ALA A 62 11.80 7.64 -13.71
N ALA A 63 10.82 6.73 -13.89
CA ALA A 63 10.32 6.34 -15.21
C ALA A 63 9.63 7.50 -15.92
N ALA A 64 8.77 8.23 -15.21
CA ALA A 64 8.05 9.38 -15.75
C ALA A 64 9.00 10.52 -16.16
N ARG A 65 10.04 10.78 -15.36
CA ARG A 65 11.10 11.75 -15.67
C ARG A 65 11.96 11.33 -16.86
N ALA A 66 12.22 10.04 -17.03
CA ALA A 66 12.89 9.51 -18.22
C ALA A 66 12.06 9.68 -19.51
N GLY A 67 10.81 10.15 -19.41
CA GLY A 67 9.91 10.42 -20.53
C GLY A 67 8.93 9.28 -20.82
N ALA A 68 8.95 8.20 -20.03
CA ALA A 68 8.03 7.08 -20.21
C ALA A 68 6.63 7.43 -19.70
N LYS A 69 5.60 7.07 -20.47
CA LYS A 69 4.21 7.13 -19.98
C LYS A 69 4.05 6.06 -18.90
N THR A 70 3.95 6.50 -17.66
CA THR A 70 4.01 5.61 -16.49
C THR A 70 2.65 5.51 -15.82
N ALA A 71 2.22 4.29 -15.52
CA ALA A 71 1.05 4.04 -14.69
C ALA A 71 1.46 3.48 -13.33
N LEU A 72 1.01 4.11 -12.24
CA LEU A 72 1.09 3.56 -10.90
C LEU A 72 -0.22 2.87 -10.55
N VAL A 73 -0.19 1.55 -10.39
CA VAL A 73 -1.36 0.79 -9.93
C VAL A 73 -1.28 0.60 -8.41
N THR A 74 -2.31 1.05 -7.70
CA THR A 74 -2.41 0.90 -6.24
C THR A 74 -3.84 0.59 -5.80
N PRO A 75 -4.07 -0.32 -4.83
CA PRO A 75 -5.42 -0.63 -4.35
C PRO A 75 -6.12 0.57 -3.70
N LYS A 76 -5.34 1.46 -3.07
CA LYS A 76 -5.83 2.65 -2.38
C LYS A 76 -4.89 3.82 -2.63
N ILE A 77 -5.43 4.93 -3.14
CA ILE A 77 -4.71 6.20 -3.23
C ILE A 77 -4.31 6.72 -1.84
N ASP A 78 -5.07 6.32 -0.82
CA ASP A 78 -4.77 6.59 0.58
C ASP A 78 -3.56 5.87 1.13
N ASN A 79 -2.94 4.96 0.40
CA ASN A 79 -1.75 4.27 0.92
C ASN A 79 -0.45 4.79 0.32
N LEU A 80 -0.50 5.74 -0.62
CA LEU A 80 0.69 6.30 -1.27
C LEU A 80 1.65 6.91 -0.24
N GLY A 81 2.90 6.44 -0.24
CA GLY A 81 3.93 6.97 0.64
C GLY A 81 3.74 6.65 2.13
N THR A 82 2.93 5.67 2.50
CA THR A 82 2.70 5.33 3.92
C THR A 82 3.98 4.80 4.57
N CYS A 83 4.36 5.37 5.73
CA CYS A 83 5.46 4.87 6.57
C CYS A 83 4.93 3.80 7.54
N SER A 84 5.22 2.53 7.26
CA SER A 84 4.77 1.39 8.08
C SER A 84 5.57 1.22 9.38
N CYS A 85 6.87 1.50 9.35
CA CYS A 85 7.76 1.32 10.49
C CYS A 85 7.95 2.65 11.27
N ASN A 86 9.18 2.99 11.65
CA ASN A 86 9.47 4.22 12.37
C ASN A 86 9.29 5.46 11.48
N PRO A 87 8.73 6.58 12.00
CA PRO A 87 8.60 7.84 11.29
C PRO A 87 9.94 8.60 11.23
N SER A 88 11.01 7.89 10.87
CA SER A 88 12.34 8.45 10.75
C SER A 88 13.01 8.01 9.47
N PHE A 89 13.56 8.96 8.74
CA PHE A 89 14.35 8.73 7.53
C PHE A 89 15.83 9.00 7.78
N GLY A 90 16.68 8.28 7.07
CA GLY A 90 18.13 8.42 7.16
C GLY A 90 18.76 7.60 8.28
N GLY A 91 19.93 8.05 8.74
CA GLY A 91 20.85 7.26 9.56
C GLY A 91 22.25 7.25 8.94
N ILE A 92 23.17 6.44 9.48
CA ILE A 92 24.57 6.39 9.00
C ILE A 92 24.62 5.98 7.52
N GLY A 93 24.08 4.81 7.16
CA GLY A 93 24.01 4.37 5.76
C GLY A 93 22.81 4.96 5.01
N LYS A 94 21.59 4.80 5.57
CA LYS A 94 20.34 5.25 4.93
C LYS A 94 20.32 6.74 4.60
N GLY A 95 21.00 7.57 5.39
CA GLY A 95 21.11 9.00 5.14
C GLY A 95 21.90 9.33 3.88
N VAL A 96 22.95 8.56 3.59
CA VAL A 96 23.74 8.70 2.36
C VAL A 96 22.91 8.27 1.15
N ILE A 97 22.22 7.13 1.23
CA ILE A 97 21.35 6.65 0.15
C ILE A 97 20.26 7.68 -0.19
N ILE A 98 19.66 8.31 0.82
CA ILE A 98 18.66 9.38 0.57
C ILE A 98 19.28 10.57 -0.16
N ARG A 99 20.54 10.92 0.16
CA ARG A 99 21.27 12.00 -0.53
C ARG A 99 21.68 11.63 -1.95
N GLU A 100 22.03 10.38 -2.19
CA GLU A 100 22.30 9.86 -3.54
C GLU A 100 21.02 9.87 -4.38
N LEU A 101 19.90 9.44 -3.79
CA LEU A 101 18.60 9.48 -4.42
C LEU A 101 18.18 10.91 -4.76
N ASP A 102 18.38 11.87 -3.84
CA ASP A 102 18.15 13.30 -4.08
C ASP A 102 19.06 13.86 -5.18
N ALA A 103 20.33 13.44 -5.25
CA ALA A 103 21.24 13.79 -6.33
C ALA A 103 20.80 13.20 -7.69
N LEU A 104 20.11 12.07 -7.67
CA LEU A 104 19.42 11.48 -8.82
C LEU A 104 17.99 12.06 -8.98
N ASP A 105 17.71 13.20 -8.37
CA ASP A 105 16.46 13.97 -8.45
C ASP A 105 15.23 13.19 -7.91
N GLY A 106 15.45 12.23 -7.01
CA GLY A 106 14.40 11.44 -6.37
C GLY A 106 13.46 12.26 -5.47
N LEU A 107 12.30 11.71 -5.15
CA LEU A 107 11.25 12.41 -4.41
C LEU A 107 11.52 12.49 -2.90
N ALA A 108 12.10 11.42 -2.33
CA ALA A 108 12.17 11.21 -0.89
C ALA A 108 12.85 12.38 -0.17
N GLY A 109 14.00 12.86 -0.65
CA GLY A 109 14.72 13.99 -0.04
C GLY A 109 13.85 15.23 0.13
N ARG A 110 13.21 15.67 -0.97
CA ARG A 110 12.31 16.83 -0.98
C ARG A 110 11.09 16.67 -0.09
N VAL A 111 10.47 15.48 -0.10
CA VAL A 111 9.27 15.21 0.71
C VAL A 111 9.63 15.14 2.20
N ILE A 112 10.78 14.55 2.55
CA ILE A 112 11.30 14.53 3.92
C ILE A 112 11.53 15.95 4.42
N ASP A 113 12.11 16.84 3.61
CA ASP A 113 12.35 18.23 4.01
C ASP A 113 11.06 19.00 4.29
N LYS A 114 9.97 18.73 3.55
CA LYS A 114 8.65 19.32 3.78
C LYS A 114 7.94 18.75 5.02
N ALA A 115 8.15 17.48 5.34
CA ALA A 115 7.47 16.76 6.42
C ALA A 115 8.32 16.63 7.71
N GLY A 116 9.55 17.10 7.69
CA GLY A 116 10.52 16.93 8.78
C GLY A 116 10.21 17.80 9.99
N ILE A 117 10.19 17.19 11.16
CA ILE A 117 10.01 17.85 12.46
C ILE A 117 11.37 18.13 13.12
N HIS A 118 12.32 17.20 12.96
CA HIS A 118 13.63 17.29 13.60
C HIS A 118 14.72 16.68 12.74
N PHE A 119 15.82 17.41 12.55
CA PHE A 119 16.96 17.00 11.72
C PHE A 119 18.24 16.92 12.55
N GLN A 120 18.99 15.83 12.39
CA GLN A 120 20.25 15.60 13.08
C GLN A 120 21.27 14.93 12.16
N THR A 121 22.52 15.36 12.26
CA THR A 121 23.65 14.64 11.64
C THR A 121 24.28 13.71 12.68
N LEU A 122 24.18 12.40 12.45
CA LEU A 122 24.85 11.38 13.25
C LEU A 122 26.37 11.40 12.99
N ASN A 123 27.16 10.96 13.98
CA ASN A 123 28.63 10.90 13.90
C ASN A 123 29.32 12.23 13.58
N ARG A 124 28.70 13.37 13.90
CA ARG A 124 29.24 14.72 13.60
C ARG A 124 30.69 14.94 14.06
N ARG A 125 31.10 14.29 15.16
CA ARG A 125 32.46 14.38 15.73
C ARG A 125 33.51 13.47 15.07
N LYS A 126 33.11 12.49 14.24
CA LYS A 126 34.00 11.49 13.64
C LYS A 126 34.47 11.84 12.22
N GLY A 127 34.16 13.05 11.75
CA GLY A 127 34.55 13.56 10.44
C GLY A 127 33.52 13.29 9.31
N PRO A 128 33.57 14.06 8.21
CA PRO A 128 32.52 14.06 7.19
C PRO A 128 32.27 12.73 6.49
N ALA A 129 33.29 11.89 6.34
CA ALA A 129 33.20 10.61 5.64
C ALA A 129 32.24 9.61 6.30
N VAL A 130 31.91 9.80 7.59
CA VAL A 130 31.04 8.88 8.36
C VAL A 130 29.77 9.57 8.87
N TRP A 131 29.46 10.77 8.36
CA TRP A 131 28.26 11.50 8.74
C TRP A 131 27.00 10.85 8.18
N GLY A 132 25.99 10.71 9.04
CA GLY A 132 24.69 10.15 8.66
C GLY A 132 23.56 11.14 8.90
N PRO A 133 23.02 11.82 7.87
CA PRO A 133 21.86 12.68 8.06
C PRO A 133 20.64 11.83 8.45
N ARG A 134 19.90 12.29 9.44
CA ARG A 134 18.68 11.65 9.96
C ARG A 134 17.62 12.70 10.21
N ALA A 135 16.39 12.41 9.79
CA ALA A 135 15.22 13.25 10.02
C ALA A 135 14.12 12.44 10.70
N GLN A 136 13.48 13.03 11.71
CA GLN A 136 12.17 12.60 12.19
C GLN A 136 11.11 13.36 11.39
N ILE A 137 10.09 12.65 10.92
CA ILE A 137 9.04 13.21 10.07
C ILE A 137 7.67 13.10 10.74
N ASP A 138 6.76 13.97 10.33
CA ASP A 138 5.34 13.77 10.52
C ASP A 138 4.81 12.82 9.44
N ARG A 139 4.15 11.72 9.85
CA ARG A 139 3.63 10.70 8.92
C ARG A 139 2.55 11.25 8.01
N ASP A 140 1.68 12.12 8.52
CA ASP A 140 0.55 12.65 7.77
C ASP A 140 1.03 13.70 6.77
N LEU A 141 1.98 14.55 7.16
CA LEU A 141 2.61 15.50 6.24
C LEU A 141 3.41 14.79 5.14
N TYR A 142 4.18 13.76 5.49
CA TYR A 142 4.95 13.00 4.50
C TYR A 142 4.04 12.36 3.46
N LYS A 143 3.00 11.69 3.92
CA LYS A 143 1.99 11.06 3.08
C LYS A 143 1.28 12.07 2.17
N LYS A 144 0.88 13.22 2.73
CA LYS A 144 0.25 14.31 1.98
C LYS A 144 1.17 14.83 0.87
N HIS A 145 2.40 15.19 1.20
CA HIS A 145 3.33 15.76 0.22
C HIS A 145 3.79 14.73 -0.82
N MET A 146 3.98 13.46 -0.44
CA MET A 146 4.28 12.41 -1.41
C MET A 146 3.15 12.23 -2.43
N ARG A 147 1.89 12.31 -1.97
CA ARG A 147 0.73 12.27 -2.88
C ARG A 147 0.72 13.48 -3.83
N GLU A 148 0.89 14.68 -3.30
CA GLU A 148 0.93 15.91 -4.09
C GLU A 148 2.02 15.86 -5.18
N GLU A 149 3.21 15.34 -4.85
CA GLU A 149 4.30 15.15 -5.82
C GLU A 149 3.92 14.15 -6.93
N LEU A 150 3.30 13.02 -6.59
CA LEU A 150 2.90 12.00 -7.57
C LEU A 150 1.74 12.44 -8.46
N GLU A 151 0.72 13.08 -7.88
CA GLU A 151 -0.44 13.60 -8.63
C GLU A 151 -0.05 14.75 -9.56
N GLY A 152 0.95 15.55 -9.17
CA GLY A 152 1.50 16.64 -9.97
C GLY A 152 2.56 16.21 -11.00
N HIS A 153 3.03 14.96 -10.97
CA HIS A 153 4.15 14.54 -11.79
C HIS A 153 3.75 14.38 -13.27
N PRO A 154 4.45 15.02 -14.23
CA PRO A 154 4.16 14.85 -15.64
C PRO A 154 4.38 13.39 -16.06
N ASN A 155 3.61 12.92 -17.04
CA ASN A 155 3.66 11.55 -17.59
C ASN A 155 3.35 10.41 -16.61
N LEU A 156 2.84 10.72 -15.41
CA LEU A 156 2.43 9.74 -14.41
C LEU A 156 0.89 9.73 -14.27
N SER A 157 0.29 8.55 -14.40
CA SER A 157 -1.12 8.32 -14.13
C SER A 157 -1.29 7.35 -12.97
N ILE A 158 -2.13 7.69 -11.99
CA ILE A 158 -2.43 6.82 -10.85
C ILE A 158 -3.73 6.06 -11.14
N ILE A 159 -3.65 4.73 -11.15
CA ILE A 159 -4.78 3.82 -11.40
C ILE A 159 -5.12 3.13 -10.08
N VAL A 160 -6.37 3.33 -9.63
CA VAL A 160 -6.88 2.65 -8.44
C VAL A 160 -7.31 1.24 -8.83
N GLY A 161 -6.57 0.24 -8.35
CA GLY A 161 -6.83 -1.15 -8.66
C GLY A 161 -5.79 -2.08 -8.04
N SER A 162 -6.12 -3.36 -8.02
CA SER A 162 -5.21 -4.44 -7.64
C SER A 162 -4.77 -5.18 -8.90
N VAL A 163 -3.51 -5.59 -8.94
CA VAL A 163 -2.95 -6.41 -10.03
C VAL A 163 -3.09 -7.88 -9.65
N SER A 164 -3.70 -8.67 -10.54
CA SER A 164 -3.83 -10.12 -10.37
C SER A 164 -2.70 -10.88 -11.06
N ASP A 165 -2.28 -10.45 -12.25
CA ASP A 165 -1.34 -11.23 -13.07
C ASP A 165 -0.53 -10.36 -14.04
N VAL A 166 0.62 -10.86 -14.48
CA VAL A 166 1.43 -10.25 -15.54
C VAL A 166 1.19 -11.02 -16.84
N VAL A 167 0.77 -10.31 -17.88
CA VAL A 167 0.48 -10.90 -19.18
C VAL A 167 1.79 -11.13 -19.93
N LEU A 168 2.05 -12.39 -20.24
CA LEU A 168 3.25 -12.86 -20.92
C LEU A 168 2.91 -13.39 -22.32
N CYS A 169 3.76 -13.07 -23.29
CA CYS A 169 3.71 -13.65 -24.62
C CYS A 169 4.82 -14.70 -24.74
N SER A 170 4.47 -15.90 -25.18
CA SER A 170 5.38 -17.05 -25.38
C SER A 170 6.21 -16.96 -26.67
N GLN A 171 6.40 -15.77 -27.22
CA GLN A 171 7.30 -15.54 -28.34
C GLN A 171 8.71 -15.26 -27.82
N GLU A 172 9.69 -16.01 -28.33
CA GLU A 172 11.10 -15.72 -28.10
C GLU A 172 11.42 -14.33 -28.62
N ASP A 173 12.01 -13.48 -27.76
CA ASP A 173 12.42 -12.15 -28.18
C ASP A 173 13.67 -12.26 -29.07
N PRO A 174 13.59 -11.88 -30.36
CA PRO A 174 14.71 -11.99 -31.29
C PRO A 174 15.90 -11.09 -30.90
N THR A 175 15.72 -10.16 -29.96
CA THR A 175 16.77 -9.21 -29.53
C THR A 175 17.46 -9.58 -28.21
N THR A 176 16.75 -10.25 -27.28
CA THR A 176 17.28 -10.55 -25.93
C THR A 176 17.44 -12.04 -25.65
N GLY A 177 16.91 -12.93 -26.51
CA GLY A 177 16.96 -14.37 -26.29
C GLY A 177 16.07 -14.86 -25.14
N ALA A 178 15.19 -14.01 -24.61
CA ALA A 178 14.28 -14.38 -23.54
C ALA A 178 13.11 -15.24 -24.07
N HIS A 179 12.76 -16.30 -23.34
CA HIS A 179 11.67 -17.22 -23.69
C HIS A 179 10.27 -16.60 -23.68
N SER A 180 10.11 -15.44 -23.02
CA SER A 180 8.82 -14.77 -22.93
C SER A 180 8.98 -13.27 -22.75
N ARG A 181 8.07 -12.51 -23.37
CA ARG A 181 8.03 -11.05 -23.32
C ARG A 181 6.77 -10.57 -22.61
N ILE A 182 6.92 -9.60 -21.71
CA ILE A 182 5.79 -8.93 -21.04
C ILE A 182 5.00 -8.11 -22.06
N THR A 183 3.68 -8.30 -22.09
CA THR A 183 2.75 -7.55 -22.96
C THR A 183 1.75 -6.71 -22.18
N GLY A 184 1.62 -6.94 -20.87
CA GLY A 184 0.73 -6.14 -20.04
C GLY A 184 0.63 -6.63 -18.61
N VAL A 185 -0.26 -5.99 -17.87
CA VAL A 185 -0.64 -6.35 -16.50
C VAL A 185 -2.15 -6.48 -16.44
N LYS A 186 -2.65 -7.55 -15.81
CA LYS A 186 -4.07 -7.80 -15.61
C LYS A 186 -4.49 -7.30 -14.22
N LEU A 187 -5.53 -6.49 -14.17
CA LEU A 187 -6.16 -6.03 -12.93
C LEU A 187 -7.18 -7.07 -12.41
N ASP A 188 -7.52 -6.99 -11.13
CA ASP A 188 -8.59 -7.81 -10.53
C ASP A 188 -9.95 -7.59 -11.19
N SER A 189 -10.17 -6.41 -11.79
CA SER A 189 -11.36 -6.11 -12.60
C SER A 189 -11.45 -6.93 -13.89
N GLY A 190 -10.38 -7.62 -14.28
CA GLY A 190 -10.23 -8.31 -15.56
C GLY A 190 -9.69 -7.42 -16.68
N GLU A 191 -9.54 -6.11 -16.45
CA GLU A 191 -8.93 -5.18 -17.40
C GLU A 191 -7.44 -5.50 -17.58
N ILE A 192 -6.95 -5.41 -18.82
CA ILE A 192 -5.52 -5.60 -19.14
C ILE A 192 -4.94 -4.24 -19.53
N LEU A 193 -3.93 -3.80 -18.77
CA LEU A 193 -3.13 -2.63 -19.07
C LEU A 193 -1.96 -3.06 -19.97
N PRO A 194 -1.95 -2.71 -21.26
CA PRO A 194 -0.85 -3.07 -22.14
C PRO A 194 0.39 -2.25 -21.80
N THR A 195 1.51 -2.93 -21.57
CA THR A 195 2.81 -2.32 -21.24
C THR A 195 3.93 -3.26 -21.66
N THR A 196 5.11 -2.71 -21.91
CA THR A 196 6.32 -3.51 -22.21
C THR A 196 7.21 -3.73 -21.00
N GLN A 197 7.11 -2.86 -19.99
CA GLN A 197 7.88 -2.95 -18.77
C GLN A 197 6.96 -2.89 -17.56
N VAL A 198 7.27 -3.73 -16.57
CA VAL A 198 6.56 -3.80 -15.29
C VAL A 198 7.57 -3.73 -14.17
N ILE A 199 7.34 -2.84 -13.21
CA ILE A 199 8.13 -2.73 -12.00
C ILE A 199 7.24 -3.18 -10.84
N ILE A 200 7.66 -4.22 -10.13
CA ILE A 200 6.88 -4.80 -9.02
C ILE A 200 7.42 -4.23 -7.71
N THR A 201 6.61 -3.40 -7.06
CA THR A 201 6.91 -2.72 -5.79
C THR A 201 5.77 -2.92 -4.80
N THR A 202 5.30 -4.15 -4.71
CA THR A 202 4.15 -4.56 -3.91
C THR A 202 4.38 -4.42 -2.41
N GLY A 203 5.60 -4.14 -1.96
CA GLY A 203 5.94 -3.96 -0.56
C GLY A 203 5.50 -5.17 0.25
N THR A 204 4.86 -4.94 1.40
CA THR A 204 4.26 -6.01 2.22
C THR A 204 2.85 -6.42 1.76
N PHE A 205 2.33 -5.86 0.66
CA PHE A 205 0.95 -6.06 0.21
C PHE A 205 0.77 -7.29 -0.70
N LEU A 206 1.85 -7.82 -1.30
CA LEU A 206 1.77 -9.07 -2.06
C LEU A 206 1.43 -10.18 -1.07
N SER A 207 0.14 -10.53 -0.98
CA SER A 207 -0.45 -11.52 -0.07
C SER A 207 0.45 -11.78 1.14
N ALA A 208 0.40 -10.84 2.09
CA ALA A 208 1.17 -10.86 3.33
C ALA A 208 1.37 -12.30 3.77
N MET A 209 2.61 -12.69 4.13
CA MET A 209 2.99 -14.05 4.51
C MET A 209 1.90 -14.76 5.32
N VAL A 210 1.14 -14.05 6.15
CA VAL A 210 -0.16 -14.43 6.74
C VAL A 210 -1.06 -15.33 5.88
N HIS A 211 -1.36 -15.02 4.62
CA HIS A 211 -2.23 -15.82 3.77
C HIS A 211 -1.60 -17.19 3.43
N HIS A 212 -0.28 -17.21 3.21
CA HIS A 212 0.48 -18.45 3.00
C HIS A 212 0.69 -19.21 4.33
N LEU A 213 1.02 -18.49 5.39
CA LEU A 213 1.32 -18.99 6.72
C LEU A 213 0.08 -19.59 7.39
N LEU A 214 -1.12 -19.06 7.12
CA LEU A 214 -2.39 -19.67 7.51
C LEU A 214 -2.92 -20.68 6.47
N GLY A 215 -2.33 -20.76 5.28
CA GLY A 215 -2.77 -21.69 4.23
C GLY A 215 -4.18 -21.39 3.72
N ILE A 216 -4.51 -20.12 3.49
CA ILE A 216 -5.85 -19.72 3.02
C ILE A 216 -6.00 -20.13 1.56
N ASN A 217 -6.90 -21.07 1.27
CA ASN A 217 -7.15 -21.61 -0.07
C ASN A 217 -8.62 -21.40 -0.45
N ASN A 218 -8.88 -20.66 -1.52
CA ASN A 218 -10.25 -20.31 -1.97
C ASN A 218 -11.14 -19.75 -0.84
N GLY A 219 -10.55 -18.92 0.03
CA GLY A 219 -11.26 -18.35 1.18
C GLY A 219 -11.54 -19.37 2.29
N ARG A 220 -10.88 -20.51 2.33
CA ARG A 220 -10.98 -21.50 3.42
C ARG A 220 -9.66 -21.62 4.16
N VAL A 221 -9.74 -21.79 5.46
CA VAL A 221 -8.59 -22.01 6.36
C VAL A 221 -8.82 -23.31 7.10
N ASP A 222 -7.87 -24.23 6.97
CA ASP A 222 -7.86 -25.48 7.72
C ASP A 222 -7.01 -25.30 9.00
N LEU A 223 -7.64 -25.55 10.14
CA LEU A 223 -7.05 -25.45 11.48
C LEU A 223 -7.07 -26.82 12.20
N ASN A 224 -7.20 -27.93 11.49
CA ASN A 224 -7.20 -29.28 12.09
C ASN A 224 -5.93 -29.59 12.91
N ASP A 225 -4.79 -29.01 12.52
CA ASP A 225 -3.49 -29.20 13.18
C ASP A 225 -3.29 -28.31 14.41
N VAL A 226 -4.26 -27.44 14.74
CA VAL A 226 -4.17 -26.51 15.86
C VAL A 226 -4.59 -27.21 17.17
N PRO A 227 -3.74 -27.20 18.22
CA PRO A 227 -4.10 -27.79 19.50
C PRO A 227 -5.28 -27.05 20.15
N ASP A 228 -6.15 -27.81 20.82
CA ASP A 228 -7.32 -27.32 21.56
C ASP A 228 -8.30 -26.46 20.73
N ILE A 229 -8.39 -26.73 19.42
CA ILE A 229 -9.34 -26.05 18.53
C ILE A 229 -10.75 -26.64 18.68
N ARG A 230 -11.75 -25.75 18.72
CA ARG A 230 -13.16 -26.15 18.75
C ARG A 230 -13.56 -26.81 17.42
N PRO A 231 -14.41 -27.86 17.43
CA PRO A 231 -14.84 -28.53 16.20
C PRO A 231 -15.44 -27.60 15.14
N GLU A 232 -16.19 -26.58 15.58
CA GLU A 232 -16.83 -25.57 14.73
C GLU A 232 -15.85 -24.59 14.06
N LEU A 233 -14.61 -24.51 14.55
CA LEU A 233 -13.55 -23.63 14.05
C LEU A 233 -12.41 -24.39 13.37
N LYS A 234 -12.56 -25.70 13.17
CA LYS A 234 -11.58 -26.52 12.43
C LYS A 234 -11.47 -26.10 10.97
N GLU A 235 -12.58 -25.68 10.38
CA GLU A 235 -12.61 -25.13 9.03
C GLU A 235 -13.28 -23.75 9.08
N ILE A 236 -12.52 -22.70 8.75
CA ILE A 236 -13.02 -21.33 8.73
C ILE A 236 -13.17 -20.87 7.29
N VAL A 237 -14.37 -20.43 6.93
CA VAL A 237 -14.65 -19.80 5.65
C VAL A 237 -14.59 -18.28 5.80
N LEU A 238 -13.74 -17.65 4.99
CA LEU A 238 -13.50 -16.22 4.85
C LEU A 238 -14.07 -15.75 3.51
N SER A 239 -15.23 -15.08 3.56
CA SER A 239 -15.87 -14.47 2.40
C SER A 239 -15.84 -12.96 2.52
N GLN A 240 -15.31 -12.27 1.51
CA GLN A 240 -15.26 -10.81 1.51
C GLN A 240 -16.65 -10.15 1.51
N ASP A 241 -17.66 -10.83 0.95
CA ASP A 241 -19.01 -10.30 0.84
C ASP A 241 -19.79 -10.41 2.15
N GLN A 242 -19.51 -11.47 2.93
CA GLN A 242 -20.22 -11.76 4.18
C GLN A 242 -19.43 -11.32 5.42
N ASP A 243 -18.15 -10.97 5.26
CA ASP A 243 -17.27 -10.60 6.36
C ASP A 243 -16.61 -9.22 6.13
N PRO A 244 -17.23 -8.14 6.66
CA PRO A 244 -16.71 -6.78 6.56
C PRO A 244 -15.35 -6.60 7.23
N PHE A 245 -15.07 -7.37 8.29
CA PHE A 245 -13.78 -7.32 8.97
C PHE A 245 -12.69 -7.91 8.07
N PHE A 246 -12.94 -9.07 7.48
CA PHE A 246 -11.99 -9.70 6.56
C PHE A 246 -11.71 -8.79 5.34
N LYS A 247 -12.76 -8.26 4.71
CA LYS A 247 -12.64 -7.36 3.54
C LYS A 247 -11.77 -6.14 3.84
N LYS A 248 -11.89 -5.56 5.03
CA LYS A 248 -11.10 -4.39 5.45
C LYS A 248 -9.64 -4.73 5.72
N ASN A 249 -9.36 -5.94 6.23
CA ASN A 249 -8.08 -6.30 6.82
C ASN A 249 -7.24 -7.30 6.01
N MET A 250 -7.76 -7.88 4.92
CA MET A 250 -7.07 -8.94 4.16
C MET A 250 -5.70 -8.58 3.59
N TYR A 251 -5.39 -7.29 3.43
CA TYR A 251 -4.10 -6.81 2.93
C TYR A 251 -3.26 -6.06 3.99
N MET A 252 -3.67 -6.13 5.26
CA MET A 252 -2.91 -5.53 6.35
C MET A 252 -1.75 -6.44 6.74
N ASN A 253 -0.66 -5.85 7.24
CA ASN A 253 0.43 -6.62 7.84
C ASN A 253 0.00 -7.18 9.21
N PHE A 254 0.83 -8.08 9.77
CA PHE A 254 0.55 -8.74 11.05
C PHE A 254 0.33 -7.75 12.22
N GLY A 255 1.12 -6.68 12.28
CA GLY A 255 1.02 -5.67 13.34
C GLY A 255 -0.29 -4.88 13.27
N ASP A 256 -0.63 -4.37 12.08
CA ASP A 256 -1.88 -3.64 11.84
C ASP A 256 -3.11 -4.54 12.05
N LEU A 257 -3.02 -5.82 11.67
CA LEU A 257 -4.07 -6.81 11.93
C LEU A 257 -4.28 -7.03 13.43
N GLY A 258 -3.20 -7.10 14.22
CA GLY A 258 -3.22 -7.19 15.68
C GLY A 258 -3.90 -5.98 16.35
N GLY A 259 -3.62 -4.77 15.87
CA GLY A 259 -4.30 -3.55 16.33
C GLY A 259 -5.80 -3.56 15.98
N ASN A 260 -6.13 -3.87 14.73
CA ASN A 260 -7.52 -3.84 14.26
C ASN A 260 -8.39 -4.93 14.92
N ILE A 261 -7.84 -6.10 15.25
CA ILE A 261 -8.59 -7.13 15.98
C ILE A 261 -8.86 -6.70 17.42
N LYS A 262 -7.91 -6.01 18.07
CA LYS A 262 -8.10 -5.45 19.42
C LYS A 262 -9.24 -4.43 19.42
N ASP A 263 -9.26 -3.52 18.46
CA ASP A 263 -10.35 -2.55 18.30
C ASP A 263 -11.69 -3.26 18.03
N TYR A 264 -11.67 -4.32 17.22
CA TYR A 264 -12.87 -5.09 16.90
C TYR A 264 -13.44 -5.80 18.13
N VAL A 265 -12.60 -6.42 18.97
CA VAL A 265 -13.01 -7.00 20.25
C VAL A 265 -13.52 -5.91 21.21
N GLY A 266 -12.82 -4.77 21.29
CA GLY A 266 -13.22 -3.64 22.14
C GLY A 266 -14.58 -3.04 21.78
N GLN A 267 -14.91 -2.94 20.49
CA GLN A 267 -16.25 -2.50 20.05
C GLN A 267 -17.36 -3.43 20.56
N TYR A 268 -17.14 -4.75 20.57
CA TYR A 268 -18.12 -5.70 21.09
C TYR A 268 -18.19 -5.68 22.61
N GLN A 269 -17.06 -5.49 23.29
CA GLN A 269 -16.99 -5.33 24.73
C GLN A 269 -17.81 -4.11 25.21
N SER A 270 -17.70 -2.97 24.52
CA SER A 270 -18.45 -1.76 24.87
C SER A 270 -19.98 -1.94 24.75
N LYS A 271 -20.44 -2.72 23.76
CA LYS A 271 -21.87 -3.03 23.55
C LYS A 271 -22.47 -3.93 24.62
N THR A 272 -21.62 -4.64 25.37
CA THR A 272 -22.03 -5.66 26.35
C THR A 272 -21.75 -5.24 27.80
N GLN A 273 -21.33 -3.98 28.02
CA GLN A 273 -21.07 -3.41 29.35
C GLN A 273 -20.10 -4.23 30.23
N ASN A 274 -19.08 -4.85 29.61
CA ASN A 274 -18.12 -5.67 30.34
C ASN A 274 -16.76 -4.95 30.45
N ASN A 275 -16.16 -4.87 31.64
CA ASN A 275 -14.95 -4.07 31.93
C ASN A 275 -13.66 -4.90 32.04
N ALA A 276 -13.55 -6.02 31.33
CA ALA A 276 -12.32 -6.81 31.29
C ALA A 276 -11.17 -6.02 30.65
N ASN A 277 -9.98 -6.02 31.24
CA ASN A 277 -8.81 -5.38 30.62
C ASN A 277 -8.20 -6.35 29.60
N ILE A 278 -8.17 -5.95 28.32
CA ILE A 278 -7.68 -6.78 27.21
C ILE A 278 -6.44 -6.14 26.61
N GLU A 279 -5.26 -6.71 26.91
CA GLU A 279 -3.97 -6.16 26.49
C GLU A 279 -3.29 -7.03 25.42
N SER A 280 -3.51 -8.36 25.45
CA SER A 280 -2.87 -9.33 24.57
C SER A 280 -3.84 -10.18 23.73
N ILE A 281 -3.30 -10.88 22.72
CA ILE A 281 -4.06 -11.84 21.89
C ILE A 281 -4.54 -13.03 22.73
N SER A 282 -3.74 -13.48 23.69
CA SER A 282 -4.14 -14.50 24.67
C SER A 282 -5.34 -14.04 25.51
N ASP A 283 -5.37 -12.78 25.94
CA ASP A 283 -6.49 -12.23 26.71
C ASP A 283 -7.76 -12.17 25.87
N MET A 284 -7.64 -11.79 24.59
CA MET A 284 -8.76 -11.82 23.65
C MET A 284 -9.35 -13.22 23.47
N LYS A 285 -8.49 -14.24 23.31
CA LYS A 285 -8.92 -15.64 23.19
C LYS A 285 -9.63 -16.10 24.47
N ARG A 286 -9.00 -15.85 25.63
CA ARG A 286 -9.54 -16.22 26.94
C ARG A 286 -10.89 -15.54 27.22
N PHE A 287 -11.02 -14.25 26.90
CA PHE A 287 -12.28 -13.52 27.04
C PHE A 287 -13.42 -14.15 26.24
N ILE A 288 -13.17 -14.57 24.99
CA ILE A 288 -14.19 -15.24 24.17
C ILE A 288 -14.55 -16.64 24.71
N GLU A 289 -13.60 -17.31 25.36
CA GLU A 289 -13.79 -18.62 25.98
C GLU A 289 -14.60 -18.53 27.29
N GLU A 290 -14.29 -17.57 28.16
CA GLU A 290 -14.90 -17.37 29.48
C GLU A 290 -16.35 -16.86 29.40
N TYR A 291 -16.74 -16.16 28.34
CA TYR A 291 -18.09 -15.62 28.17
C TYR A 291 -18.85 -16.31 27.02
N PRO A 292 -19.45 -17.48 27.23
CA PRO A 292 -20.14 -18.24 26.18
C PRO A 292 -21.37 -17.54 25.59
N GLU A 293 -22.00 -16.60 26.31
CA GLU A 293 -23.10 -15.78 25.77
C GLU A 293 -22.64 -14.85 24.63
N PHE A 294 -21.35 -14.50 24.61
CA PHE A 294 -20.70 -13.74 23.55
C PHE A 294 -20.64 -14.54 22.23
N ARG A 295 -20.68 -15.87 22.30
CA ARG A 295 -20.50 -16.78 21.14
C ARG A 295 -21.64 -16.67 20.12
N LYS A 296 -22.88 -16.43 20.57
CA LYS A 296 -24.06 -16.35 19.69
C LYS A 296 -24.17 -15.03 18.92
N LEU A 297 -23.70 -13.92 19.49
CA LEU A 297 -23.71 -12.60 18.83
C LEU A 297 -22.42 -12.27 18.05
N SER A 298 -21.34 -13.04 18.24
CA SER A 298 -19.99 -12.65 17.86
C SER A 298 -19.22 -13.72 17.07
N GLY A 299 -19.93 -14.48 16.22
CA GLY A 299 -19.33 -15.56 15.41
C GLY A 299 -18.14 -15.09 14.57
N ASN A 300 -18.20 -13.89 13.97
CA ASN A 300 -17.08 -13.36 13.18
C ASN A 300 -15.90 -12.90 14.04
N VAL A 301 -16.12 -12.33 15.23
CA VAL A 301 -15.02 -11.96 16.14
C VAL A 301 -14.28 -13.21 16.61
N SER A 302 -15.02 -14.26 16.99
CA SER A 302 -14.43 -15.52 17.41
C SER A 302 -13.59 -16.15 16.29
N LYS A 303 -14.05 -16.11 15.03
CA LYS A 303 -13.27 -16.59 13.87
C LYS A 303 -11.94 -15.83 13.76
N HIS A 304 -11.99 -14.50 13.75
CA HIS A 304 -10.79 -13.68 13.54
C HIS A 304 -9.81 -13.73 14.70
N VAL A 305 -10.27 -13.78 15.95
CA VAL A 305 -9.39 -13.97 17.12
C VAL A 305 -8.69 -15.33 17.06
N THR A 306 -9.40 -16.38 16.64
CA THR A 306 -8.79 -17.71 16.44
C THR A 306 -7.73 -17.68 15.33
N LEU A 307 -8.01 -17.06 14.19
CA LEU A 307 -7.04 -16.93 13.09
C LEU A 307 -5.80 -16.13 13.49
N VAL A 308 -5.97 -15.00 14.19
CA VAL A 308 -4.85 -14.18 14.67
C VAL A 308 -4.06 -14.90 15.77
N SER A 309 -4.71 -15.66 16.63
CA SER A 309 -4.04 -16.49 17.64
C SER A 309 -3.18 -17.57 17.01
N GLU A 310 -3.67 -18.25 15.97
CA GLU A 310 -2.89 -19.26 15.26
C GLU A 310 -1.73 -18.62 14.49
N LEU A 311 -1.98 -17.48 13.87
CA LEU A 311 -0.95 -16.71 13.19
C LEU A 311 0.17 -16.30 14.15
N SER A 312 -0.17 -15.80 15.34
CA SER A 312 0.79 -15.47 16.39
C SER A 312 1.59 -16.70 16.84
N ARG A 313 0.95 -17.87 16.93
CA ARG A 313 1.62 -19.14 17.29
C ARG A 313 2.64 -19.55 16.22
N ARG A 314 2.29 -19.47 14.93
CA ARG A 314 3.20 -19.81 13.82
C ARG A 314 4.37 -18.83 13.72
N VAL A 315 4.11 -17.53 13.83
CA VAL A 315 5.15 -16.48 13.85
C VAL A 315 6.17 -16.74 14.97
N GLY A 316 5.70 -17.14 16.15
CA GLY A 316 6.57 -17.50 17.28
C GLY A 316 7.30 -18.84 17.09
N ALA A 317 6.61 -19.88 16.60
CA ALA A 317 7.22 -21.19 16.40
C ALA A 317 8.33 -21.19 15.36
N GLU A 318 8.19 -20.38 14.31
CA GLU A 318 9.16 -20.25 13.23
C GLU A 318 10.15 -19.07 13.45
N ASN A 319 10.07 -18.38 14.59
CA ASN A 319 10.90 -17.21 14.92
C ASN A 319 10.97 -16.15 13.81
N LEU A 320 9.87 -15.95 13.06
CA LEU A 320 9.88 -15.17 11.81
C LEU A 320 10.31 -13.72 12.01
N LEU A 321 10.01 -13.14 13.18
CA LEU A 321 10.43 -11.77 13.52
C LEU A 321 11.94 -11.70 13.74
N GLU A 322 12.54 -12.69 14.41
CA GLU A 322 13.98 -12.74 14.64
C GLU A 322 14.73 -12.99 13.32
N VAL A 323 14.19 -13.86 12.45
CA VAL A 323 14.75 -14.09 11.11
C VAL A 323 14.69 -12.82 10.28
N SER A 324 13.57 -12.10 10.29
CA SER A 324 13.44 -10.84 9.55
C SER A 324 14.37 -9.75 10.08
N GLU A 325 14.55 -9.67 11.41
CA GLU A 325 15.51 -8.77 12.03
C GLU A 325 16.95 -9.10 11.61
N LEU A 326 17.30 -10.40 11.62
CA LEU A 326 18.60 -10.89 11.19
C LEU A 326 18.86 -10.58 9.72
N GLU A 327 17.91 -10.85 8.81
CA GLU A 327 18.03 -10.52 7.39
C GLU A 327 18.24 -9.02 7.16
N GLN A 328 17.52 -8.17 7.89
CA GLN A 328 17.72 -6.72 7.84
C GLN A 328 19.10 -6.31 8.36
N SER A 329 19.57 -6.93 9.44
CA SER A 329 20.91 -6.72 9.99
C SER A 329 21.98 -7.08 8.96
N LEU A 330 21.87 -8.28 8.36
CA LEU A 330 22.77 -8.78 7.33
C LEU A 330 22.81 -7.87 6.09
N ALA A 331 21.67 -7.32 5.67
CA ALA A 331 21.61 -6.45 4.51
C ALA A 331 22.09 -5.02 4.78
N CYS A 332 22.06 -4.54 6.03
CA CYS A 332 22.30 -3.14 6.37
C CYS A 332 23.61 -2.87 7.12
N SER A 333 24.31 -3.89 7.59
CA SER A 333 25.53 -3.75 8.39
C SER A 333 26.69 -4.54 7.79
N ASP A 334 27.93 -4.07 7.95
CA ASP A 334 29.13 -4.77 7.47
C ASP A 334 29.74 -5.70 8.54
N ASN A 335 29.22 -5.67 9.76
CA ASN A 335 29.78 -6.40 10.91
C ASN A 335 28.72 -7.31 11.54
N HIS A 336 28.87 -8.61 11.31
CA HIS A 336 27.91 -9.65 11.70
C HIS A 336 28.35 -10.47 12.92
N ALA A 337 29.36 -10.00 13.66
CA ALA A 337 29.87 -10.72 14.83
C ALA A 337 28.79 -10.92 15.92
N THR A 338 27.81 -10.02 15.99
CA THR A 338 26.65 -10.11 16.90
C THR A 338 25.48 -10.93 16.35
N ASP A 339 25.46 -11.17 15.03
CA ASP A 339 24.40 -11.89 14.32
C ASP A 339 24.59 -13.42 14.42
N LEU A 340 25.83 -13.88 14.67
CA LEU A 340 26.17 -15.26 14.97
C LEU A 340 25.82 -15.60 16.42
N LYS A 341 24.59 -16.05 16.67
CA LYS A 341 24.28 -16.81 17.89
C LYS A 341 24.83 -18.23 17.73
N VAL A 342 25.86 -18.58 18.50
CA VAL A 342 26.39 -19.96 18.62
C VAL A 342 25.39 -20.84 19.37
#